data_AF-Q8E854-F1
#
_entry.id   AF-Q8E854-F1
#
_cell.length_a   1.000
_cell.length_b   1.000
_cell.length_c   1.000
_cell.angle_alpha   90.00
_cell.angle_beta   90.00
_cell.angle_gamma   90.00
#
_symmetry.space_group_name_H-M   'P 1'
#
loop_
_entity.id
_entity.type
_entity.pdbx_description
1 polymer ?
#
loop_
_entity_poly.entity_id
_entity_poly.type
_entity_poly.pdbx_seq_one_letter_code
_entity_poly.pdbx_strand_id
1 'polypeptide(L)'
;MEHMAETLTTAKDYNEKLKANVFINMSPTNSQSEKLEARKLLKEYPEFTLLKSVIYERTAYRKSYAAAVGVHEWNDYKAKAEMSYLLMELMSNV
;
A
#
# COMPACT_ATOMS: atom_id res chain seq x y z
N MET A 1 13.72 -6.98 -5.23
CA MET A 1 13.66 -5.74 -4.43
C MET A 1 14.90 -4.89 -4.67
N GLU A 2 16.10 -5.47 -4.61
CA GLU A 2 17.38 -4.81 -4.93
C GLU A 2 17.35 -3.95 -6.21
N HIS A 3 17.00 -4.52 -7.37
CA HIS A 3 16.88 -3.76 -8.62
C HIS A 3 15.90 -2.57 -8.54
N MET A 4 14.81 -2.69 -7.77
CA MET A 4 13.86 -1.58 -7.60
C MET A 4 14.43 -0.47 -6.71
N ALA A 5 15.21 -0.83 -5.70
CA ALA A 5 15.90 0.12 -4.83
C ALA A 5 16.98 0.88 -5.61
N GLU A 6 17.76 0.19 -6.43
CA GLU A 6 18.75 0.81 -7.34
C GLU A 6 18.06 1.76 -8.32
N THR A 7 16.97 1.32 -8.97
CA THR A 7 16.19 2.15 -9.89
C THR A 7 15.70 3.43 -9.19
N LEU A 8 15.23 3.31 -7.94
CA LEU A 8 14.76 4.46 -7.17
C LEU A 8 15.92 5.41 -6.81
N THR A 9 17.07 4.88 -6.42
CA THR A 9 18.27 5.68 -6.14
C THR A 9 18.69 6.46 -7.37
N THR A 10 18.82 5.80 -8.53
CA THR A 10 19.11 6.47 -9.80
C THR A 10 18.06 7.53 -10.14
N ALA A 11 16.77 7.25 -9.93
CA ALA A 11 15.72 8.23 -10.20
C ALA A 11 15.81 9.46 -9.27
N LYS A 12 16.24 9.29 -8.02
CA LYS A 12 16.46 10.39 -7.07
C LYS A 12 17.65 11.27 -7.46
N ASP A 13 18.66 10.73 -8.13
CA ASP A 13 19.77 11.55 -8.66
C ASP A 13 19.27 12.58 -9.70
N TYR A 14 18.21 12.26 -10.44
CA TYR A 14 17.56 13.20 -11.38
C TYR A 14 16.49 14.09 -10.72
N ASN A 15 15.83 13.58 -9.68
CA ASN A 15 14.79 14.31 -8.95
C ASN A 15 14.86 13.98 -7.46
N GLU A 16 15.62 14.78 -6.71
CA GLU A 16 15.79 14.62 -5.27
C GLU A 16 14.47 14.69 -4.49
N LYS A 17 13.44 15.35 -5.05
CA LYS A 17 12.11 15.46 -4.45
C LYS A 17 11.21 14.25 -4.71
N LEU A 18 11.68 13.25 -5.46
CA LEU A 18 10.91 12.04 -5.74
C LEU A 18 10.62 11.27 -4.44
N LYS A 19 9.33 11.14 -4.14
CA LYS A 19 8.83 10.33 -3.01
C LYS A 19 8.39 8.96 -3.54
N ALA A 20 8.96 7.90 -2.99
CA ALA A 20 8.56 6.53 -3.30
C ALA A 20 8.05 5.83 -2.04
N ASN A 21 6.74 5.61 -2.03
CA ASN A 21 6.03 4.95 -0.94
C ASN A 21 5.68 3.51 -1.33
N VAL A 22 5.75 2.60 -0.37
CA VAL A 22 5.34 1.20 -0.53
C VAL A 22 4.25 0.89 0.49
N PHE A 23 3.24 0.14 0.12
CA PHE A 23 2.20 -0.35 1.04
C PHE A 23 1.97 -1.83 0.81
N ILE A 24 1.39 -2.51 1.81
CA ILE A 24 1.05 -3.93 1.72
C ILE A 24 -0.40 -4.03 1.27
N ASN A 25 -0.62 -4.70 0.13
CA ASN A 25 -1.95 -5.01 -0.39
C ASN A 25 -2.26 -6.50 -0.26
N MET A 26 -3.52 -6.86 -0.52
CA MET A 26 -4.02 -8.24 -0.52
C MET A 26 -3.66 -9.05 0.73
N SER A 27 -3.49 -8.39 1.88
CA SER A 27 -3.13 -9.09 3.11
C SER A 27 -4.31 -9.96 3.59
N PRO A 28 -4.09 -11.21 4.03
CA PRO A 28 -5.17 -12.03 4.56
C PRO A 28 -5.86 -11.37 5.76
N THR A 29 -7.19 -11.38 5.83
CA THR A 29 -7.92 -10.72 6.93
C THR A 29 -7.72 -11.41 8.28
N ASN A 30 -7.39 -12.70 8.28
CA ASN A 30 -7.38 -13.55 9.47
C ASN A 30 -5.96 -14.02 9.86
N SER A 31 -4.96 -13.78 9.00
CA SER A 31 -3.56 -14.15 9.25
C SER A 31 -2.68 -12.91 9.23
N GLN A 32 -1.70 -12.87 10.13
CA GLN A 32 -0.73 -11.77 10.21
C GLN A 32 0.65 -12.15 9.68
N SER A 33 0.93 -13.44 9.47
CA SER A 33 2.28 -13.95 9.18
C SER A 33 2.87 -13.31 7.92
N GLU A 34 2.17 -13.39 6.80
CA GLU A 34 2.63 -12.85 5.51
C GLU A 34 2.91 -11.35 5.57
N LYS A 35 2.03 -10.59 6.23
CA LYS A 35 2.24 -9.15 6.44
C LYS A 35 3.48 -8.89 7.27
N LEU A 36 3.70 -9.65 8.35
CA LEU A 36 4.87 -9.48 9.20
C LEU A 36 6.16 -9.81 8.45
N GLU A 37 6.19 -10.89 7.66
CA GLU A 37 7.35 -11.24 6.83
C GLU A 37 7.60 -10.18 5.74
N ALA A 38 6.54 -9.70 5.06
CA ALA A 38 6.66 -8.60 4.10
C ALA A 38 7.22 -7.33 4.75
N ARG A 39 6.77 -6.98 5.97
CA ARG A 39 7.31 -5.84 6.73
C ARG A 39 8.77 -6.04 7.12
N LYS A 40 9.21 -7.26 7.41
CA LYS A 40 10.63 -7.57 7.71
C LYS A 40 11.48 -7.38 6.46
N LEU A 41 11.09 -7.98 5.34
CA LEU A 41 11.78 -7.83 4.06
C LEU A 41 11.91 -6.36 3.65
N LEU A 42 10.85 -5.57 3.77
CA LEU A 42 10.85 -4.16 3.38
C LEU A 42 11.75 -3.29 4.26
N LYS A 43 12.09 -3.72 5.50
CA LYS A 43 13.05 -2.99 6.35
C LYS A 43 14.49 -3.10 5.86
N GLU A 44 14.79 -4.09 5.01
CA GLU A 44 16.12 -4.26 4.42
C GLU A 44 16.39 -3.25 3.29
N TYR A 45 15.36 -2.50 2.85
CA TYR A 45 15.44 -1.54 1.73
C TYR A 45 15.00 -0.13 2.19
N PRO A 46 15.89 0.63 2.87
CA PRO A 46 15.57 1.94 3.43
C PRO A 46 15.26 3.03 2.38
N GLU A 47 15.53 2.77 1.10
CA GLU A 47 15.22 3.67 -0.02
C GLU A 47 13.70 3.91 -0.15
N PHE A 48 12.91 2.91 0.25
CA PHE A 48 11.46 2.95 0.24
C PHE A 48 10.87 3.46 1.55
N THR A 49 9.82 4.27 1.46
CA THR A 49 9.01 4.62 2.64
C THR A 49 7.83 3.66 2.76
N LEU A 50 7.89 2.75 3.73
CA LEU A 50 6.81 1.82 4.01
C LEU A 50 5.66 2.51 4.76
N LEU A 51 4.50 2.58 4.12
CA LEU A 51 3.25 3.09 4.68
C LEU A 51 2.72 2.15 5.79
N LYS A 52 1.99 2.71 6.76
CA LYS A 52 1.40 1.90 7.84
C LYS A 52 0.12 1.23 7.38
N SER A 53 -0.57 1.83 6.41
CA SER A 53 -1.77 1.30 5.77
C SER A 53 -1.55 -0.10 5.19
N VAL A 54 -2.61 -0.89 5.29
CA VAL A 54 -2.67 -2.26 4.78
C VAL A 54 -4.03 -2.40 4.13
N ILE A 55 -4.04 -2.82 2.86
CA ILE A 55 -5.25 -3.20 2.16
C ILE A 55 -5.40 -4.71 2.28
N TYR A 56 -6.47 -5.16 2.92
CA TYR A 56 -6.71 -6.59 3.12
C TYR A 56 -7.47 -7.18 1.93
N GLU A 57 -7.32 -8.50 1.72
CA GLU A 57 -8.12 -9.21 0.73
C GLU A 57 -9.59 -9.29 1.19
N ARG A 58 -10.41 -8.36 0.69
CA ARG A 58 -11.85 -8.29 0.97
C ARG A 58 -12.64 -8.54 -0.31
N THR A 59 -13.73 -9.28 -0.21
CA THR A 59 -14.67 -9.46 -1.32
C THR A 59 -15.27 -8.13 -1.79
N ALA A 60 -15.33 -7.12 -0.91
CA ALA A 60 -15.77 -5.77 -1.23
C ALA A 60 -15.07 -5.17 -2.45
N TYR A 61 -13.75 -5.31 -2.58
CA TYR A 61 -13.01 -4.76 -3.72
C TYR A 61 -13.40 -5.44 -5.04
N ARG A 62 -13.62 -6.76 -5.03
CA ARG A 62 -14.09 -7.50 -6.21
C ARG A 62 -15.54 -7.16 -6.56
N LYS A 63 -16.41 -7.06 -5.55
CA LYS A 63 -17.84 -6.75 -5.73
C LYS A 63 -18.07 -5.32 -6.21
N SER A 64 -17.33 -4.34 -5.67
CA SER A 64 -17.43 -2.95 -6.10
C SER A 64 -16.98 -2.80 -7.55
N TYR A 65 -15.88 -3.44 -7.94
CA TYR A 65 -15.43 -3.51 -9.32
C TYR A 65 -16.50 -4.11 -10.26
N ALA A 66 -17.08 -5.25 -9.88
CA ALA A 66 -18.13 -5.90 -10.67
C ALA A 66 -19.40 -5.04 -10.81
N ALA A 67 -19.65 -4.15 -9.85
CA ALA A 67 -20.75 -3.18 -9.88
C ALA A 67 -20.37 -1.84 -10.52
N ALA A 68 -19.18 -1.70 -11.10
CA ALA A 68 -18.65 -0.48 -11.71
C ALA A 68 -18.61 0.73 -10.75
N VAL A 69 -18.32 0.50 -9.46
CA VAL A 69 -18.21 1.55 -8.44
C VAL A 69 -16.92 1.41 -7.63
N GLY A 70 -16.48 2.51 -7.02
CA GLY A 70 -15.37 2.53 -6.07
C GLY A 70 -15.74 1.84 -4.75
N VAL A 71 -14.73 1.42 -3.97
CA VAL A 71 -14.95 0.80 -2.65
C VAL A 71 -15.67 1.76 -1.67
N HIS A 72 -15.46 3.08 -1.82
CA HIS A 72 -16.16 4.12 -1.07
C HIS A 72 -17.65 4.23 -1.37
N GLU A 73 -18.07 3.81 -2.56
CA GLU A 73 -19.47 3.76 -3.00
C GLU A 73 -20.11 2.40 -2.69
N TRP A 74 -19.32 1.40 -2.31
CA TRP A 74 -19.79 0.08 -1.90
C TRP A 74 -20.32 0.05 -0.45
N ASN A 75 -20.73 -1.11 0.08
CA ASN A 75 -21.33 -1.25 1.41
C ASN A 75 -20.45 -1.94 2.48
N ASP A 76 -19.13 -1.95 2.32
CA ASP A 76 -18.19 -2.54 3.30
C ASP A 76 -17.39 -1.44 4.04
N TYR A 77 -17.75 -1.17 5.30
CA TYR A 77 -17.13 -0.10 6.08
C TYR A 77 -15.64 -0.35 6.41
N LYS A 78 -15.20 -1.62 6.48
CA LYS A 78 -13.80 -1.94 6.78
C LYS A 78 -12.92 -1.68 5.57
N ALA A 79 -13.38 -2.08 4.38
CA ALA A 79 -12.69 -1.80 3.12
C ALA A 79 -12.60 -0.29 2.87
N LYS A 80 -13.68 0.46 3.16
CA LYS A 80 -13.67 1.93 3.13
C LYS A 80 -12.64 2.53 4.07
N ALA A 81 -12.62 2.08 5.32
CA ALA A 81 -11.68 2.59 6.33
C ALA A 81 -10.22 2.35 5.92
N GLU A 82 -9.91 1.17 5.38
CA GLU A 82 -8.57 0.83 4.87
C GLU A 82 -8.14 1.74 3.71
N MET A 83 -9.01 1.93 2.71
CA MET A 83 -8.72 2.81 1.58
C MET A 83 -8.62 4.28 2.00
N SER A 84 -9.51 4.75 2.87
CA SER A 84 -9.42 6.11 3.43
C SER A 84 -8.12 6.32 4.20
N TYR A 85 -7.66 5.31 4.96
CA TYR A 85 -6.41 5.40 5.71
C TYR A 85 -5.19 5.47 4.76
N LEU A 86 -5.17 4.67 3.69
CA LEU A 86 -4.14 4.78 2.65
C LEU A 86 -4.14 6.16 1.99
N LEU A 87 -5.31 6.68 1.59
CA LEU A 87 -5.43 8.01 0.99
C LEU A 87 -4.93 9.10 1.94
N MET A 88 -5.30 9.04 3.21
CA MET A 88 -4.83 9.98 4.23
C MET A 88 -3.31 9.94 4.37
N GLU A 89 -2.70 8.76 4.46
CA GLU A 89 -1.25 8.63 4.53
C GLU A 89 -0.56 9.19 3.28
N LEU A 90 -1.10 8.93 2.09
CA LEU A 90 -0.53 9.48 0.85
C LEU A 90 -0.59 11.01 0.85
N MET A 91 -1.73 11.59 1.23
CA MET A 91 -1.92 13.05 1.26
C MET A 91 -1.10 13.74 2.36
N SER A 92 -0.92 13.11 3.52
CA SER A 92 -0.07 13.65 4.59
C SER A 92 1.42 13.54 4.29
N ASN A 93 1.82 12.65 3.38
CA ASN A 93 3.19 12.51 2.90
C ASN A 93 3.47 13.34 1.63
N VAL A 94 2.54 14.22 1.20
CA VAL A 94 2.76 15.21 0.12
C VAL A 94 3.65 16.34 0.59
#